data_AF-A0A3A0DE55-F1
#
_entry.id   AF-A0A3A0DE55-F1
#
_cell.length_a   1.000
_cell.length_b   1.000
_cell.length_c   1.000
_cell.angle_alpha   90.00
_cell.angle_beta   90.00
_cell.angle_gamma   90.00
#
_symmetry.space_group_name_H-M   'P 1'
#
loop_
_entity.id
_entity.type
_entity.pdbx_description
1 polymer ?
#
loop_
_entity_poly.entity_id
_entity_poly.type
_entity_poly.pdbx_seq_one_letter_code
_entity_poly.pdbx_strand_id
1 'polypeptide(L)' 'MVQAPQHELLSRIGTTLVLTAITEDEAFTRALFSAPNVDRLNIGPIPTNKILWDQPHEGNLFEHLYRQQALQLMVKA' A
#
# COMPACT_ATOMS: atom_id res chain seq x y z
N MET A 1 -15.59 -9.63 -7.98
CA MET A 1 -15.05 -8.93 -6.80
C MET A 1 -15.51 -9.69 -5.57
N VAL A 2 -14.63 -9.92 -4.59
CA VAL A 2 -15.06 -10.50 -3.32
C VAL A 2 -15.48 -9.36 -2.41
N GLN A 3 -16.74 -9.35 -1.97
CA GLN A 3 -17.18 -8.45 -0.90
C GLN A 3 -16.72 -9.02 0.43
N ALA A 4 -16.08 -8.18 1.24
CA ALA A 4 -15.72 -8.50 2.61
C ALA A 4 -15.93 -7.25 3.48
N PRO A 5 -16.27 -7.42 4.76
CA PRO A 5 -16.25 -6.31 5.71
C PRO A 5 -14.85 -5.66 5.76
N GLN A 6 -14.79 -4.32 5.77
CA GLN A 6 -13.52 -3.57 5.75
C GLN A 6 -12.55 -4.00 6.86
N HIS A 7 -13.08 -4.28 8.06
CA HIS A 7 -12.28 -4.69 9.21
C HIS A 7 -11.62 -6.07 9.05
N GLU A 8 -12.09 -6.90 8.11
CA GLU A 8 -11.49 -8.20 7.81
C GLU A 8 -10.49 -8.13 6.65
N LEU A 9 -10.38 -7.00 5.95
CA LEU A 9 -9.61 -6.93 4.72
C LEU A 9 -8.12 -7.22 4.98
N LEU A 10 -7.53 -6.53 5.97
CA LEU A 10 -6.10 -6.67 6.29
C LEU A 10 -5.70 -8.07 6.75
N SER A 11 -6.60 -8.80 7.42
CA SER A 11 -6.34 -10.19 7.84
C SER A 11 -6.50 -11.19 6.70
N ARG A 12 -7.22 -10.85 5.63
CA ARG A 12 -7.50 -11.74 4.49
C ARG A 12 -6.55 -11.60 3.31
N ILE A 13 -6.00 -10.40 3.05
CA ILE A 13 -5.26 -10.10 1.81
C ILE A 13 -3.87 -10.77 1.68
N GLY A 14 -3.36 -11.41 2.74
CA GLY A 14 -2.05 -12.08 2.71
C GLY A 14 -0.91 -11.12 2.33
N THR A 15 0.24 -11.65 1.93
CA THR A 15 1.33 -10.82 1.38
C THR A 15 0.89 -10.19 0.06
N THR A 16 1.00 -8.86 -0.03
CA THR A 16 0.51 -8.05 -1.14
C THR A 16 1.64 -7.19 -1.68
N LEU A 17 2.00 -7.40 -2.94
CA LEU A 17 3.02 -6.60 -3.61
C LEU A 17 2.58 -5.13 -3.77
N VAL A 18 1.35 -4.92 -4.26
CA VAL A 18 0.76 -3.58 -4.45
C VAL A 18 -0.68 -3.56 -3.99
N LEU A 19 -1.02 -2.62 -3.11
CA LEU A 19 -2.38 -2.33 -2.68
C LEU A 19 -2.76 -0.91 -3.10
N THR A 20 -3.91 -0.76 -3.76
CA THR A 20 -4.53 0.55 -4.02
C THR A 20 -5.80 0.68 -3.18
N ALA A 21 -5.84 1.67 -2.29
CA ALA A 21 -6.99 1.99 -1.47
C ALA A 21 -7.69 3.25 -2.02
N ILE A 22 -8.96 3.08 -2.39
CA ILE A 22 -9.85 4.18 -2.77
C ILE A 22 -10.87 4.30 -1.65
N THR A 23 -10.62 5.21 -0.71
CA THR A 23 -11.42 5.38 0.50
C THR A 23 -11.31 6.81 1.00
N GLU A 24 -12.32 7.26 1.75
CA GLU A 24 -12.33 8.51 2.50
C GLU A 24 -12.18 8.26 4.01
N ASP A 25 -12.06 6.99 4.44
CA ASP A 25 -11.87 6.60 5.83
C ASP A 25 -10.41 6.80 6.26
N GLU A 26 -10.17 7.86 7.05
CA GLU A 26 -8.85 8.17 7.59
C GLU A 26 -8.33 7.10 8.56
N ALA A 27 -9.20 6.49 9.35
CA ALA A 27 -8.79 5.48 10.32
C ALA A 27 -8.32 4.22 9.60
N PHE A 28 -9.01 3.84 8.53
CA PHE A 28 -8.60 2.74 7.67
C PHE A 28 -7.31 3.06 6.91
N THR A 29 -7.16 4.29 6.42
CA THR A 29 -5.92 4.75 5.78
C THR A 29 -4.73 4.61 6.74
N ARG A 30 -4.89 5.01 8.01
CA ARG A 30 -3.88 4.82 9.07
C ARG A 30 -3.56 3.35 9.34
N ALA A 31 -4.57 2.48 9.32
CA ALA A 31 -4.36 1.05 9.45
C ALA A 31 -3.55 0.46 8.27
N LEU A 32 -3.80 0.92 7.05
CA LEU A 32 -3.07 0.49 5.85
C LEU A 32 -1.59 0.88 5.89
N PHE A 33 -1.25 2.08 6.37
CA PHE A 33 0.14 2.49 6.58
C PHE A 33 0.91 1.59 7.54
N SER A 34 0.19 0.93 8.46
CA SER A 34 0.79 0.04 9.46
C SER A 34 0.77 -1.42 9.01
N ALA A 35 0.30 -1.73 7.81
CA ALA A 35 0.16 -3.10 7.31
C ALA A 35 1.51 -3.65 6.83
N PRO A 36 2.18 -4.55 7.60
CA PRO A 36 3.53 -5.00 7.28
C PRO A 36 3.56 -5.95 6.08
N ASN A 37 2.42 -6.46 5.65
CA ASN A 37 2.26 -7.40 4.55
C ASN A 37 2.03 -6.72 3.20
N VAL A 38 2.01 -5.38 3.16
CA VAL A 38 1.84 -4.59 1.93
C VAL A 38 3.17 -3.93 1.60
N ASP A 39 3.76 -4.30 0.47
CA ASP A 39 5.07 -3.76 0.06
C ASP A 39 4.93 -2.38 -0.61
N ARG A 40 3.85 -2.15 -1.36
CA ARG A 40 3.52 -0.84 -1.96
C ARG A 40 2.08 -0.44 -1.65
N LEU A 41 1.90 0.73 -1.06
CA LEU A 41 0.60 1.31 -0.74
C LEU A 41 0.33 2.55 -1.60
N ASN A 42 -0.73 2.50 -2.39
CA ASN A 42 -1.27 3.61 -3.17
C ASN A 42 -2.57 4.10 -2.51
N ILE A 43 -2.64 5.38 -2.14
CA ILE A 43 -3.88 6.00 -1.62
C ILE A 43 -4.47 6.94 -2.65
N GLY A 44 -5.73 6.68 -3.01
CA GLY A 44 -6.49 7.43 -3.99
C GLY A 44 -6.35 6.91 -5.43
N PRO A 45 -7.08 7.51 -6.38
CA PRO A 45 -7.09 7.07 -7.78
C PRO A 45 -5.81 7.49 -8.51
N ILE A 46 -4.73 6.73 -8.31
CA ILE A 46 -3.43 6.94 -8.97
C ILE A 46 -3.46 6.34 -10.38
N PRO A 47 -3.15 7.13 -11.43
CA PRO A 47 -3.08 6.63 -12.80
C PRO A 47 -1.96 5.59 -12.99
N THR A 48 -2.25 4.51 -13.72
CA THR A 48 -1.30 3.41 -13.98
C THR A 48 -0.04 3.85 -14.74
N ASN A 49 -0.13 4.92 -15.54
CA ASN A 49 0.99 5.48 -16.29
C ASN A 49 1.92 6.36 -15.44
N LYS A 50 1.62 6.57 -14.15
CA LYS A 50 2.46 7.38 -13.26
C LYS A 50 3.55 6.51 -12.63
N ILE A 51 4.71 6.46 -13.29
CA ILE A 51 5.89 5.72 -12.82
C ILE A 51 6.67 6.60 -11.84
N LEU A 52 6.89 6.09 -10.63
CA LEU A 52 7.80 6.64 -9.63
C LEU A 52 9.05 5.77 -9.58
N TRP A 53 10.22 6.41 -9.64
CA TRP A 53 11.54 5.77 -9.71
C TRP A 53 12.15 5.46 -8.35
N ASP A 54 11.56 5.96 -7.26
CA ASP A 54 12.03 5.79 -5.87
C ASP A 54 11.46 4.54 -5.17
N GLN A 55 11.02 3.55 -5.96
CA GLN A 55 10.54 2.29 -5.40
C GLN A 55 11.69 1.46 -4.84
N PRO A 56 11.45 0.61 -3.84
CA PRO A 56 12.43 -0.40 -3.44
C PRO A 56 12.85 -1.21 -4.67
N HIS A 57 14.14 -1.25 -4.94
CA HIS A 57 14.71 -2.05 -6.02
C HIS A 57 15.17 -3.38 -5.42
N GLU A 58 14.75 -4.48 -6.02
CA GLU A 58 15.12 -5.83 -5.61
C GLU A 58 16.65 -5.97 -5.47
N GLY A 59 17.13 -6.48 -4.33
CA GLY A 59 18.54 -6.78 -4.07
C GLY A 59 19.33 -5.68 -3.36
N ASN A 60 18.67 -4.74 -2.67
CA ASN A 60 19.36 -3.75 -1.84
C ASN A 60 19.67 -4.29 -0.42
N LEU A 61 20.74 -3.80 0.23
CA LEU A 61 21.13 -4.22 1.60
C LEU A 61 20.02 -4.00 2.63
N PHE A 62 19.13 -3.05 2.36
CA PHE A 62 18.08 -2.68 3.27
C PHE A 62 16.94 -3.70 3.34
N GLU A 63 16.67 -4.44 2.27
CA GLU A 63 15.73 -5.59 2.28
C GLU A 63 16.09 -6.65 3.32
N HIS A 64 17.38 -6.76 3.68
CA HIS A 64 17.84 -7.69 4.72
C HIS A 64 17.71 -7.14 6.14
N LEU A 65 17.70 -5.81 6.32
CA LEU A 65 17.78 -5.15 7.62
C LEU A 65 16.43 -4.59 8.07
N TYR A 66 15.56 -4.23 7.14
CA TYR A 66 14.23 -3.69 7.44
C TYR A 66 13.25 -3.91 6.28
N ARG A 67 11.96 -4.01 6.62
CA ARG A 67 10.91 -4.04 5.61
C ARG A 67 10.56 -2.60 5.19
N GLN A 68 10.81 -2.27 3.94
CA GLN A 68 10.39 -1.00 3.33
C GLN A 68 8.96 -1.12 2.80
N GLN A 69 8.10 -0.15 3.11
CA GLN A 69 6.83 0.04 2.42
C GLN A 69 6.95 1.27 1.52
N ALA A 70 6.79 1.06 0.21
CA ALA A 70 6.70 2.15 -0.74
C ALA A 70 5.34 2.84 -0.63
N LEU A 71 5.33 4.17 -0.61
CA LEU A 71 4.10 4.94 -0.42
C LEU A 71 3.86 5.90 -1.59
N GLN A 72 2.62 5.92 -2.09
CA GLN A 72 2.17 6.92 -3.04
C GLN A 72 0.82 7.51 -2.60
N LEU A 73 0.80 8.84 -2.43
CA LEU A 73 -0.39 9.59 -2.03
C LEU A 73 -0.86 10.50 -3.16
N MET A 74 -2.16 10.49 -3.45
CA MET A 74 -2.78 11.56 -4.22
C MET A 74 -3.51 12.52 -3.27
N VAL A 75 -2.84 13.64 -2.96
CA VAL A 75 -3.43 14.73 -2.18
C VAL A 75 -4.30 15.58 -3.13
N LYS A 76 -5.57 15.81 -2.77
CA LYS A 76 -6.41 16.80 -3.46
C LYS A 76 -5.80 18.19 -3.17
N ALA A 77 -5.57 18.96 -4.23
CA ALA A 77 -5.05 20.33 -4.15
C ALA A 77 -6.00 21.26 -3.39
#